data_AF-A0A2G9P0E8-F1
#
_entry.id   AF-A0A2G9P0E8-F1
#
_cell.length_a   1.000
_cell.length_b   1.000
_cell.length_c   1.000
_cell.angle_alpha   90.00
_cell.angle_beta   90.00
_cell.angle_gamma   90.00
#
_symmetry.space_group_name_H-M   'P 1'
#
loop_
_entity.id
_entity.type
_entity.pdbx_description
1 polymer ?
#
loop_
_entity_poly.entity_id
_entity_poly.type
_entity_poly.pdbx_seq_one_letter_code
_entity_poly.pdbx_strand_id
1 'polypeptide(L)'
;MAPKDLLARLRGTDDGERKCKVCSLASGKLPGEALRSEYYKRVIERYAEVISFGEEKSIPELKRLVAPGECVRRKAAEFKGYRDALSFVQKLPLLHSQLSVPFWLSPAETLELGAGDAIDKAVLLCSLLIATGAKARVRVLELAEGYKHAVVVFERDAGVFELLDACEGQPLEGGSPDDALQRYAFQGKQYARSLYEFDAEGYDSFQ
;
A
#
# COMPACT_ATOMS: atom_id res chain seq x y z
N MET A 1 -24.50 -51.25 -32.24
CA MET A 1 -23.84 -51.35 -30.91
C MET A 1 -24.81 -50.81 -29.86
N ALA A 2 -25.05 -51.58 -28.80
CA ALA A 2 -26.13 -51.38 -27.84
C ALA A 2 -25.83 -50.25 -26.81
N PRO A 3 -26.86 -49.59 -26.27
CA PRO A 3 -26.75 -48.49 -25.30
C PRO A 3 -26.42 -48.96 -23.87
N LYS A 4 -25.48 -49.89 -23.72
CA LYS A 4 -25.01 -50.38 -22.41
C LYS A 4 -23.65 -49.80 -21.99
N ASP A 5 -22.89 -49.22 -22.92
CA ASP A 5 -21.55 -48.67 -22.64
C ASP A 5 -21.53 -47.23 -22.11
N LEU A 6 -22.65 -46.50 -22.15
CA LEU A 6 -22.69 -45.13 -21.63
C LEU A 6 -22.86 -45.06 -20.11
N LEU A 7 -23.47 -46.09 -19.50
CA LEU A 7 -23.72 -46.15 -18.05
C LEU A 7 -22.54 -46.69 -17.24
N ALA A 8 -21.57 -47.34 -17.88
CA ALA A 8 -20.33 -47.78 -17.23
C ALA A 8 -19.35 -46.61 -16.99
N ARG A 9 -19.43 -45.54 -17.80
CA ARG A 9 -18.56 -44.35 -17.67
C ARG A 9 -19.01 -43.35 -16.61
N LEU A 10 -20.24 -43.49 -16.09
CA LEU A 10 -20.74 -42.69 -14.96
C LEU A 10 -20.47 -43.33 -13.59
N ARG A 11 -19.91 -44.55 -13.56
CA ARG A 11 -19.39 -45.19 -12.35
C ARG A 11 -17.87 -45.15 -12.37
N GLY A 12 -17.32 -43.96 -12.43
CA GLY A 12 -15.96 -43.72 -11.93
C GLY A 12 -15.98 -43.93 -10.43
N THR A 13 -15.75 -45.16 -10.00
CA THR A 13 -15.25 -45.47 -8.66
C THR A 13 -13.81 -45.00 -8.63
N ASP A 14 -13.63 -43.73 -8.32
CA ASP A 14 -12.37 -43.18 -7.88
C ASP A 14 -12.68 -42.46 -6.57
N ASP A 15 -12.84 -43.28 -5.51
CA ASP A 15 -12.87 -42.87 -4.10
C ASP A 15 -11.46 -42.38 -3.68
N GLY A 16 -10.83 -41.56 -4.51
CA GLY A 16 -9.80 -40.65 -4.06
C GLY A 16 -10.51 -39.62 -3.20
N GLU A 17 -10.46 -39.82 -1.88
CA GLU A 17 -10.92 -38.86 -0.86
C GLU A 17 -10.53 -37.44 -1.28
N ARG A 18 -11.41 -36.75 -2.00
CA ARG A 18 -11.37 -35.30 -2.10
C ARG A 18 -11.79 -34.84 -0.73
N LYS A 19 -10.82 -34.81 0.20
CA LYS A 19 -10.97 -34.16 1.49
C LYS A 19 -11.47 -32.77 1.18
N CYS A 20 -12.75 -32.56 1.43
CA CYS A 20 -13.37 -31.27 1.33
C CYS A 20 -12.49 -30.33 2.16
N LYS A 21 -12.00 -29.23 1.56
CA LYS A 21 -11.16 -28.24 2.26
C LYS A 21 -11.80 -27.80 3.59
N VAL A 22 -13.13 -27.82 3.67
CA VAL A 22 -13.91 -27.52 4.88
C VAL A 22 -13.72 -28.58 5.96
N CYS A 23 -13.63 -29.86 5.60
CA CYS A 23 -13.49 -30.97 6.53
C CYS A 23 -12.07 -31.10 7.10
N SER A 24 -11.04 -30.64 6.38
CA SER A 24 -9.64 -30.69 6.85
C SER A 24 -9.21 -29.49 7.70
N LEU A 25 -10.00 -28.41 7.75
CA LEU A 25 -9.73 -27.21 8.55
C LEU A 25 -10.30 -27.25 9.97
N ALA A 26 -11.05 -28.29 10.32
CA ALA A 26 -11.77 -28.39 11.59
C ALA A 26 -10.89 -28.68 12.83
N SER A 27 -9.57 -28.79 12.68
CA SER A 27 -8.67 -29.23 13.76
C SER A 27 -7.93 -28.12 14.52
N GLY A 28 -8.13 -26.84 14.19
CA GLY A 28 -7.53 -25.72 14.91
C GLY A 28 -8.56 -24.63 15.21
N LYS A 29 -8.95 -24.46 16.48
CA LYS A 29 -9.71 -23.27 16.90
C LYS A 29 -8.81 -22.06 16.73
N LEU A 30 -9.05 -21.28 15.67
CA LEU A 30 -8.49 -19.94 15.56
C LEU A 30 -8.99 -19.11 16.75
N PRO A 31 -8.14 -18.24 17.36
CA PRO A 31 -8.59 -17.25 18.32
C PRO A 31 -9.77 -16.45 17.76
N GLY A 32 -10.70 -16.01 18.62
CA GLY A 32 -11.93 -15.34 18.18
C GLY A 32 -11.70 -14.13 17.27
N GLU A 33 -10.60 -13.40 17.47
CA GLU A 33 -10.17 -12.29 16.62
C GLU A 33 -9.71 -12.75 15.24
N ALA A 34 -8.90 -13.81 15.16
CA ALA A 34 -8.44 -14.38 13.89
C ALA A 34 -9.60 -14.91 13.04
N LEU A 35 -10.58 -15.56 13.69
CA LEU A 35 -11.80 -16.00 13.00
C LEU A 35 -12.61 -14.82 12.46
N ARG A 36 -12.70 -13.72 13.22
CA ARG A 36 -13.40 -12.50 12.82
C ARG A 36 -12.70 -11.82 11.65
N SER A 37 -11.39 -11.68 11.68
CA SER A 37 -10.59 -11.11 10.59
C SER A 37 -10.73 -11.92 9.31
N GLU A 38 -10.68 -13.26 9.39
CA GLU A 38 -10.91 -14.11 8.22
C GLU A 38 -12.35 -13.96 7.69
N TYR A 39 -13.35 -13.86 8.56
CA TYR A 39 -14.73 -13.61 8.15
C TYR A 39 -14.86 -12.27 7.40
N TYR A 40 -14.30 -11.18 7.93
CA TYR A 40 -14.30 -9.87 7.27
C TYR A 40 -13.55 -9.88 5.94
N LYS A 41 -12.40 -10.57 5.89
CA LYS A 41 -11.65 -10.76 4.64
C LYS A 41 -12.52 -11.38 3.56
N ARG A 42 -13.29 -12.44 3.86
CA ARG A 42 -14.21 -13.07 2.89
C ARG A 42 -15.33 -12.14 2.42
N VAL A 43 -15.82 -11.27 3.29
CA VAL A 43 -16.83 -10.27 2.91
C VAL A 43 -16.19 -9.27 1.94
N ILE A 44 -15.03 -8.70 2.30
CA ILE A 44 -14.31 -7.74 1.45
C ILE A 44 -13.97 -8.34 0.09
N GLU A 45 -13.42 -9.55 0.05
CA GLU A 45 -13.09 -10.26 -1.19
C GLU A 45 -14.32 -10.49 -2.09
N ARG A 46 -15.49 -10.78 -1.50
CA ARG A 46 -16.74 -10.94 -2.26
C ARG A 46 -17.16 -9.64 -2.95
N TYR A 47 -16.87 -8.49 -2.37
CA TYR A 47 -17.22 -7.19 -2.90
C TYR A 47 -16.02 -6.46 -3.52
N ALA A 48 -14.93 -7.19 -3.81
CA ALA A 48 -13.65 -6.57 -4.17
C ALA A 48 -13.75 -5.67 -5.40
N GLU A 49 -14.50 -6.07 -6.43
CA GLU A 49 -14.70 -5.25 -7.64
C GLU A 49 -15.41 -3.93 -7.33
N VAL A 50 -16.49 -3.98 -6.53
CA VAL A 50 -17.28 -2.80 -6.16
C VAL A 50 -16.47 -1.86 -5.27
N ILE A 51 -15.74 -2.42 -4.31
CA ILE A 51 -14.85 -1.65 -3.44
C ILE A 51 -13.75 -1.02 -4.28
N SER A 52 -13.08 -1.79 -5.15
CA SER A 52 -11.99 -1.27 -5.98
C SER A 52 -12.46 -0.13 -6.87
N PHE A 53 -13.62 -0.27 -7.51
CA PHE A 53 -14.21 0.78 -8.33
C PHE A 53 -14.54 2.04 -7.50
N GLY A 54 -15.06 1.87 -6.28
CA GLY A 54 -15.34 2.99 -5.39
C GLY A 54 -14.10 3.65 -4.78
N GLU A 55 -13.00 2.90 -4.70
CA GLU A 55 -11.73 3.36 -4.12
C GLU A 55 -10.73 3.88 -5.15
N GLU A 56 -11.02 3.75 -6.44
CA GLU A 56 -10.25 4.42 -7.50
C GLU A 56 -10.24 5.93 -7.26
N LYS A 57 -9.04 6.47 -7.02
CA LYS A 57 -8.85 7.90 -6.80
C LYS A 57 -8.61 8.59 -8.13
N SER A 58 -9.41 9.60 -8.43
CA SER A 58 -9.14 10.57 -9.49
C SER A 58 -7.94 11.45 -9.14
N ILE A 59 -7.35 12.09 -10.15
CA ILE A 59 -6.22 13.03 -9.95
C ILE A 59 -6.57 14.12 -8.91
N PRO A 60 -7.74 14.81 -8.96
CA PRO A 60 -8.09 15.78 -7.93
C PRO A 60 -8.19 15.17 -6.52
N GLU A 61 -8.61 13.92 -6.38
CA GLU A 61 -8.67 13.24 -5.09
C GLU A 61 -7.28 12.90 -4.56
N LEU A 62 -6.37 12.43 -5.42
CA LEU A 62 -4.95 12.24 -5.05
C LEU A 62 -4.32 13.53 -4.54
N LYS A 63 -4.54 14.66 -5.23
CA LYS A 63 -4.03 15.97 -4.79
C LYS A 63 -4.61 16.40 -3.44
N ARG A 64 -5.91 16.18 -3.21
CA ARG A 64 -6.55 16.47 -1.92
C ARG A 64 -6.06 15.56 -0.81
N LEU A 65 -5.72 14.32 -1.12
CA LEU A 65 -5.31 13.32 -0.15
C LEU A 65 -4.03 13.72 0.58
N VAL A 66 -3.07 14.31 -0.13
CA VAL A 66 -1.81 14.79 0.45
C VAL A 66 -1.91 16.20 1.04
N ALA A 67 -2.96 16.97 0.70
CA ALA A 67 -3.15 18.30 1.25
C ALA A 67 -3.40 18.25 2.77
N PRO A 68 -2.60 18.97 3.59
CA PRO A 68 -2.66 18.79 5.03
C PRO A 68 -3.94 19.41 5.65
N GLY A 69 -4.72 18.56 6.33
CA GLY A 69 -5.80 18.99 7.21
C GLY A 69 -5.30 19.50 8.56
N GLU A 70 -6.21 19.98 9.40
CA GLU A 70 -5.88 20.59 10.70
C GLU A 70 -5.19 19.61 11.69
N CYS A 71 -5.58 18.34 11.70
CA CYS A 71 -4.89 17.33 12.53
C CYS A 71 -3.44 17.12 12.10
N VAL A 72 -3.19 17.07 10.79
CA VAL A 72 -1.85 16.91 10.21
C VAL A 72 -0.99 18.12 10.51
N ARG A 73 -1.52 19.34 10.35
CA ARG A 73 -0.79 20.59 10.66
C ARG A 73 -0.39 20.67 12.12
N ARG A 74 -1.30 20.35 13.04
CA ARG A 74 -0.98 20.30 14.48
C ARG A 74 0.11 19.27 14.77
N LYS A 75 0.03 18.09 14.15
CA LYS A 75 1.07 17.08 14.31
C LYS A 75 2.42 17.52 13.74
N ALA A 76 2.41 18.16 12.58
CA ALA A 76 3.62 18.65 11.92
C ALA A 76 4.35 19.72 12.74
N ALA A 77 3.62 20.56 13.49
CA ALA A 77 4.20 21.57 14.37
C ALA A 77 5.03 20.99 15.54
N GLU A 78 4.91 19.69 15.83
CA GLU A 78 5.72 19.01 16.84
C GLU A 78 7.15 18.67 16.35
N PHE A 79 7.39 18.72 15.03
CA PHE A 79 8.64 18.28 14.42
C PHE A 79 9.61 19.44 14.18
N LYS A 80 10.90 19.26 14.50
CA LYS A 80 11.94 20.27 14.26
C LYS A 80 12.44 20.27 12.82
N GLY A 81 12.13 19.22 12.05
CA GLY A 81 12.50 19.07 10.65
C GLY A 81 12.02 17.75 10.05
N TYR A 82 12.29 17.56 8.76
CA TYR A 82 11.78 16.40 8.01
C TYR A 82 12.24 15.05 8.58
N ARG A 83 13.42 14.99 9.22
CA ARG A 83 13.94 13.76 9.83
C ARG A 83 13.13 13.30 11.04
N ASP A 84 12.59 14.25 11.82
CA ASP A 84 11.71 13.93 12.95
C ASP A 84 10.38 13.35 12.42
N ALA A 85 9.82 13.97 11.39
CA ALA A 85 8.60 13.51 10.73
C ALA A 85 8.80 12.11 10.10
N LEU A 86 9.89 11.90 9.37
CA LEU A 86 10.26 10.61 8.79
C LEU A 86 10.39 9.54 9.89
N SER A 87 11.14 9.83 10.96
CA SER A 87 11.32 8.89 12.07
C SER A 87 10.00 8.56 12.77
N PHE A 88 9.11 9.53 12.92
CA PHE A 88 7.77 9.31 13.46
C PHE A 88 6.97 8.34 12.57
N VAL A 89 6.90 8.58 11.27
CA VAL A 89 6.13 7.74 10.34
C VAL A 89 6.72 6.34 10.21
N GLN A 90 8.06 6.21 10.16
CA GLN A 90 8.74 4.91 10.09
C GLN A 90 8.42 4.02 11.31
N LYS A 91 8.16 4.61 12.48
CA LYS A 91 7.78 3.86 13.70
C LYS A 91 6.34 3.35 13.71
N LEU A 92 5.46 3.87 12.85
CA LEU A 92 4.11 3.35 12.73
C LEU A 92 4.15 1.90 12.20
N PRO A 93 3.39 0.94 12.76
CA PRO A 93 3.36 -0.42 12.23
C PRO A 93 2.99 -0.44 10.75
N LEU A 94 3.79 -1.18 9.97
CA LEU A 94 3.50 -1.45 8.57
C LEU A 94 2.41 -2.52 8.48
N LEU A 95 1.29 -2.17 7.86
CA LEU A 95 0.22 -3.12 7.58
C LEU A 95 0.42 -3.72 6.19
N HIS A 96 0.26 -5.03 6.08
CA HIS A 96 -0.07 -5.69 4.83
C HIS A 96 -1.50 -6.15 4.96
N SER A 97 -2.43 -5.46 4.31
CA SER A 97 -3.85 -5.80 4.41
C SER A 97 -4.14 -7.23 3.94
N GLN A 98 -3.29 -7.82 3.10
CA GLN A 98 -3.53 -9.11 2.42
C GLN A 98 -4.92 -9.15 1.73
N LEU A 99 -5.49 -7.97 1.47
CA LEU A 99 -6.75 -7.79 0.79
C LEU A 99 -6.46 -7.58 -0.69
N SER A 100 -7.35 -8.05 -1.54
CA SER A 100 -7.26 -7.86 -2.99
C SER A 100 -7.80 -6.51 -3.47
N VAL A 101 -8.14 -5.60 -2.55
CA VAL A 101 -8.72 -4.29 -2.85
C VAL A 101 -7.71 -3.18 -2.59
N PRO A 102 -7.60 -2.18 -3.48
CA PRO A 102 -6.90 -0.95 -3.17
C PRO A 102 -7.73 -0.15 -2.16
N PHE A 103 -7.14 0.21 -1.03
CA PHE A 103 -7.77 1.07 -0.04
C PHE A 103 -6.69 1.95 0.57
N TRP A 104 -6.89 3.27 0.52
CA TRP A 104 -5.89 4.24 0.95
C TRP A 104 -6.46 5.04 2.12
N LEU A 105 -5.77 5.00 3.24
CA LEU A 105 -6.09 5.84 4.39
C LEU A 105 -5.67 7.28 4.10
N SER A 106 -6.53 8.22 4.51
CA SER A 106 -6.13 9.62 4.59
C SER A 106 -5.06 9.81 5.68
N PRO A 107 -4.24 10.87 5.61
CA PRO A 107 -3.31 11.21 6.69
C PRO A 107 -3.94 11.26 8.08
N ALA A 108 -5.21 11.72 8.18
CA ALA A 108 -5.94 11.78 9.44
C ALA A 108 -6.24 10.38 9.98
N GLU A 109 -6.72 9.48 9.12
CA GLU A 109 -7.03 8.09 9.48
C GLU A 109 -5.75 7.31 9.81
N THR A 110 -4.66 7.51 9.08
CA THR A 110 -3.35 6.89 9.39
C THR A 110 -2.83 7.35 10.76
N LEU A 111 -3.02 8.61 11.13
CA LEU A 111 -2.68 9.13 12.45
C LEU A 111 -3.57 8.56 13.56
N GLU A 112 -4.88 8.45 13.30
CA GLU A 112 -5.85 7.90 14.25
C GLU A 112 -5.64 6.40 14.48
N LEU A 113 -5.46 5.63 13.42
CA LEU A 113 -5.19 4.20 13.47
C LEU A 113 -3.80 3.91 14.03
N GLY A 114 -2.85 4.83 13.85
CA GLY A 114 -1.46 4.69 14.25
C GLY A 114 -0.69 3.65 13.44
N ALA A 115 -1.21 3.24 12.28
CA ALA A 115 -0.64 2.24 11.38
C ALA A 115 -1.11 2.50 9.94
N GLY A 116 -0.43 1.90 8.96
CA GLY A 116 -0.80 2.03 7.55
C GLY A 116 0.07 1.14 6.66
N ASP A 117 -0.34 0.95 5.42
CA ASP A 117 0.51 0.31 4.43
C ASP A 117 1.61 1.28 3.92
N ALA A 118 2.39 0.84 2.94
CA ALA A 118 3.46 1.67 2.38
C ALA A 118 2.98 2.98 1.75
N ILE A 119 1.81 2.94 1.10
CA ILE A 119 1.22 4.08 0.43
C ILE A 119 0.63 5.04 1.46
N ASP A 120 -0.14 4.52 2.43
CA ASP A 120 -0.73 5.31 3.52
C ASP A 120 0.34 6.11 4.27
N LYS A 121 1.46 5.43 4.57
CA LYS A 121 2.61 6.02 5.27
C LYS A 121 3.31 7.07 4.42
N ALA A 122 3.49 6.83 3.11
CA ALA A 122 4.07 7.82 2.20
C ALA A 122 3.18 9.06 2.05
N VAL A 123 1.86 8.86 1.95
CA VAL A 123 0.85 9.94 1.90
C VAL A 123 0.88 10.77 3.19
N LEU A 124 0.89 10.13 4.35
CA LEU A 124 1.03 10.82 5.64
C LEU A 124 2.33 11.61 5.72
N LEU A 125 3.47 11.01 5.36
CA LEU A 125 4.77 11.69 5.38
C LEU A 125 4.77 12.91 4.46
N CYS A 126 4.29 12.75 3.22
CA CYS A 126 4.18 13.85 2.26
C CYS A 126 3.32 14.99 2.83
N SER A 127 2.17 14.67 3.41
CA SER A 127 1.27 15.65 4.01
C SER A 127 1.90 16.40 5.20
N LEU A 128 2.65 15.69 6.05
CA LEU A 128 3.40 16.29 7.16
C LEU A 128 4.49 17.26 6.66
N LEU A 129 5.19 16.93 5.58
CA LEU A 129 6.21 17.79 4.99
C LEU A 129 5.58 19.03 4.33
N ILE A 130 4.51 18.85 3.54
CA ILE A 130 3.78 19.98 2.96
C ILE A 130 3.28 20.93 4.07
N ALA A 131 2.84 20.39 5.21
CA ALA A 131 2.40 21.20 6.35
C ALA A 131 3.50 22.09 6.96
N THR A 132 4.77 21.72 6.81
CA THR A 132 5.93 22.54 7.25
C THR A 132 6.43 23.49 6.16
N GLY A 133 5.77 23.53 4.99
CA GLY A 133 6.17 24.35 3.84
C GLY A 133 7.23 23.70 2.96
N ALA A 134 7.54 22.41 3.17
CA ALA A 134 8.44 21.67 2.31
C ALA A 134 7.79 21.34 0.96
N LYS A 135 8.63 21.27 -0.08
CA LYS A 135 8.25 20.73 -1.38
C LYS A 135 8.43 19.22 -1.36
N ALA A 136 7.32 18.51 -1.28
CA ALA A 136 7.28 17.06 -1.20
C ALA A 136 6.18 16.51 -2.11
N ARG A 137 6.45 15.36 -2.72
CA ARG A 137 5.51 14.65 -3.58
C ARG A 137 5.58 13.15 -3.34
N VAL A 138 4.45 12.47 -3.41
CA VAL A 138 4.40 11.01 -3.37
C VAL A 138 4.72 10.49 -4.75
N ARG A 139 5.67 9.56 -4.86
CA ARG A 139 5.97 8.84 -6.09
C ARG A 139 5.66 7.36 -5.90
N VAL A 140 4.75 6.85 -6.72
CA VAL A 140 4.35 5.44 -6.71
C VAL A 140 5.23 4.67 -7.69
N LEU A 141 5.79 3.58 -7.19
CA LEU A 141 6.79 2.75 -7.86
C LEU A 141 6.21 1.36 -8.12
N GLU A 142 6.69 0.75 -9.19
CA GLU A 142 6.68 -0.69 -9.36
C GLU A 142 8.08 -1.22 -9.07
N LEU A 143 8.18 -2.18 -8.17
CA LEU A 143 9.38 -2.93 -7.85
C LEU A 143 9.34 -4.28 -8.58
N ALA A 144 10.43 -5.05 -8.49
CA ALA A 144 10.50 -6.40 -9.02
C ALA A 144 9.26 -7.25 -8.65
N GLU A 145 8.85 -8.12 -9.59
CA GLU A 145 7.66 -8.97 -9.46
C GLU A 145 6.31 -8.21 -9.43
N GLY A 146 6.29 -6.94 -9.88
CA GLY A 146 5.07 -6.14 -9.96
C GLY A 146 4.59 -5.61 -8.60
N TYR A 147 5.44 -5.67 -7.58
CA TYR A 147 5.13 -5.17 -6.25
C TYR A 147 5.04 -3.65 -6.27
N LYS A 148 3.94 -3.07 -5.80
CA LYS A 148 3.78 -1.62 -5.72
C LYS A 148 4.28 -1.10 -4.37
N HIS A 149 5.00 0.01 -4.42
CA HIS A 149 5.49 0.72 -3.24
C HIS A 149 5.39 2.23 -3.46
N ALA A 150 5.47 3.02 -2.40
CA ALA A 150 5.51 4.47 -2.52
C ALA A 150 6.64 5.06 -1.69
N VAL A 151 7.28 6.08 -2.26
CA VAL A 151 8.29 6.90 -1.59
C VAL A 151 7.88 8.37 -1.66
N VAL A 152 8.46 9.20 -0.81
CA VAL A 152 8.30 10.65 -0.89
C VAL A 152 9.56 11.25 -1.51
N VAL A 153 9.39 11.96 -2.62
CA VAL A 153 10.45 12.79 -3.20
C VAL A 153 10.39 14.15 -2.49
N PHE A 154 11.49 14.52 -1.85
CA PHE A 154 11.62 15.75 -1.06
C PHE A 154 12.73 16.62 -1.62
N GLU A 155 12.44 17.89 -1.92
CA GLU A 155 13.45 18.88 -2.31
C GLU A 155 13.93 19.61 -1.04
N ARG A 156 15.14 19.26 -0.55
CA ARG A 156 15.70 19.81 0.70
C ARG A 156 16.19 21.25 0.50
N ASP A 157 16.94 21.46 -0.57
CA ASP A 157 17.44 22.75 -1.04
C ASP A 157 17.15 22.83 -2.55
N ALA A 158 17.26 24.02 -3.14
CA ALA A 158 17.01 24.21 -4.57
C ALA A 158 17.83 23.23 -5.42
N GLY A 159 17.16 22.28 -6.06
CA GLY A 159 17.77 21.23 -6.89
C GLY A 159 18.43 20.06 -6.14
N VAL A 160 18.31 19.97 -4.80
CA VAL A 160 18.81 18.85 -4.00
C VAL A 160 17.65 17.95 -3.60
N PHE A 161 17.60 16.75 -4.17
CA PHE A 161 16.51 15.79 -3.97
C PHE A 161 16.91 14.65 -3.05
N GLU A 162 16.01 14.30 -2.15
CA GLU A 162 16.07 13.11 -1.30
C GLU A 162 14.85 12.23 -1.55
N LEU A 163 15.06 10.92 -1.63
CA LEU A 163 14.00 9.94 -1.53
C LEU A 163 13.84 9.51 -0.08
N LEU A 164 12.64 9.66 0.43
CA LEU A 164 12.27 9.27 1.79
C LEU A 164 11.32 8.08 1.69
N ASP A 165 11.77 6.93 2.19
CA ASP A 165 10.90 5.78 2.36
C ASP A 165 10.26 5.82 3.76
N ALA A 166 8.94 5.94 3.77
CA ALA A 166 8.15 6.04 4.99
C ALA A 166 8.12 4.74 5.79
N CYS A 167 8.56 3.62 5.22
CA CYS A 167 8.57 2.30 5.84
C CYS A 167 9.91 1.95 6.49
N GLU A 168 11.03 2.25 5.83
CA GLU A 168 12.36 1.86 6.30
C GLU A 168 13.48 2.74 5.70
N GLY A 169 14.71 2.52 6.17
CA GLY A 169 15.91 3.10 5.55
C GLY A 169 16.21 4.54 5.93
N GLN A 170 17.36 5.01 5.43
CA GLN A 170 17.77 6.40 5.50
C GLN A 170 17.39 7.12 4.20
N PRO A 171 17.24 8.45 4.23
CA PRO A 171 17.08 9.24 3.01
C PRO A 171 18.15 8.89 1.96
N LEU A 172 17.73 8.69 0.73
CA LEU A 172 18.65 8.48 -0.40
C LEU A 172 18.81 9.78 -1.17
N GLU A 173 20.01 10.34 -1.12
CA GLU A 173 20.37 11.52 -1.91
C GLU A 173 20.72 11.12 -3.35
N GLY A 174 20.33 11.95 -4.31
CA GLY A 174 20.68 11.82 -5.73
C GLY A 174 20.77 13.18 -6.42
N GLY A 175 21.47 13.24 -7.56
CA GLY A 175 21.47 14.44 -8.42
C GLY A 175 20.09 14.72 -9.01
N SER A 176 19.29 13.67 -9.16
CA SER A 176 17.87 13.69 -9.47
C SER A 176 17.13 12.61 -8.67
N PRO A 177 15.79 12.67 -8.58
CA PRO A 177 14.99 11.60 -7.99
C PRO A 177 15.25 10.23 -8.66
N ASP A 178 15.46 10.22 -9.99
CA ASP A 178 15.66 8.99 -10.74
C ASP A 178 17.02 8.35 -10.43
N ASP A 179 18.08 9.14 -10.22
CA ASP A 179 19.41 8.64 -9.80
C ASP A 179 19.38 7.94 -8.43
N ALA A 180 18.53 8.44 -7.52
CA ALA A 180 18.30 7.81 -6.23
C ALA A 180 17.47 6.52 -6.38
N LEU A 181 16.46 6.51 -7.27
CA LEU A 181 15.61 5.34 -7.51
C LEU A 181 16.36 4.15 -8.12
N GLN A 182 17.37 4.38 -8.97
CA GLN A 182 18.17 3.29 -9.55
C GLN A 182 18.90 2.43 -8.50
N ARG A 183 19.09 2.95 -7.28
CA ARG A 183 19.71 2.24 -6.16
C ARG A 183 18.69 1.80 -5.10
N TYR A 184 17.42 2.10 -5.32
CA TYR A 184 16.37 1.87 -4.36
C TYR A 184 15.87 0.43 -4.40
N ALA A 185 15.70 -0.14 -3.21
CA ALA A 185 15.10 -1.43 -3.01
C ALA A 185 14.32 -1.45 -1.70
N PHE A 186 13.22 -2.19 -1.68
CA PHE A 186 12.39 -2.39 -0.49
C PHE A 186 12.17 -3.88 -0.29
N GLN A 187 12.44 -4.39 0.91
CA GLN A 187 12.32 -5.83 1.23
C GLN A 187 12.96 -6.76 0.18
N GLY A 188 14.15 -6.39 -0.30
CA GLY A 188 14.91 -7.13 -1.31
C GLY A 188 14.41 -6.99 -2.76
N LYS A 189 13.28 -6.30 -3.00
CA LYS A 189 12.76 -6.04 -4.34
C LYS A 189 13.34 -4.73 -4.88
N GLN A 190 14.03 -4.83 -6.00
CA GLN A 190 14.66 -3.68 -6.66
C GLN A 190 13.61 -2.81 -7.36
N TYR A 191 13.87 -1.51 -7.45
CA TYR A 191 13.13 -0.59 -8.31
C TYR A 191 13.07 -1.11 -9.75
N ALA A 192 11.88 -1.13 -10.34
CA ALA A 192 11.69 -1.46 -11.76
C ALA A 192 11.33 -0.22 -12.57
N ARG A 193 10.30 0.53 -12.14
CA ARG A 193 9.86 1.78 -12.80
C ARG A 193 9.00 2.66 -11.90
N SER A 194 8.93 3.94 -12.24
CA SER A 194 7.96 4.87 -11.67
C SER A 194 6.63 4.73 -12.41
N LEU A 195 5.52 4.80 -11.70
CA LEU A 195 4.17 4.75 -12.29
C LEU A 195 3.62 6.17 -12.47
N TYR A 196 3.56 6.91 -11.37
CA TYR A 196 3.10 8.29 -11.32
C TYR A 196 3.59 8.96 -10.04
N GLU A 197 3.54 10.29 -10.01
CA GLU A 197 3.76 11.08 -8.81
C GLU A 197 2.74 12.20 -8.68
N PHE A 198 2.52 12.66 -7.45
CA PHE A 198 1.55 13.70 -7.15
C PHE A 198 1.89 14.44 -5.85
N ASP A 199 1.49 15.70 -5.80
CA ASP A 199 1.45 16.52 -4.59
C ASP A 199 0.12 17.30 -4.56
N ALA A 200 0.02 18.36 -3.75
CA ALA A 200 -1.20 19.16 -3.68
C ALA A 200 -1.49 19.96 -4.95
N GLU A 201 -0.49 20.19 -5.82
CA GLU A 201 -0.53 21.09 -6.97
C GLU A 201 -0.43 20.34 -8.30
N GLY A 202 0.38 19.29 -8.36
CA GLY A 202 0.81 18.58 -9.56
C GLY A 202 0.45 17.09 -9.59
N TYR A 203 0.45 16.54 -10.80
CA TYR A 203 0.34 15.10 -11.06
C TYR A 203 1.10 14.82 -12.35
N ASP A 204 2.00 13.84 -12.32
CA ASP A 204 2.78 13.40 -13.46
C ASP A 204 2.72 11.88 -13.60
N SER A 205 2.57 11.37 -14.83
CA SER A 205 2.62 9.94 -15.14
C SER A 205 3.83 9.60 -15.99
N PHE A 206 4.47 8.47 -15.72
CA PHE A 206 5.73 8.05 -16.37
C PHE A 206 5.51 7.00 -17.46
N GLN A 207 4.49 7.18 -18.33
CA GLN A 207 4.14 6.24 -19.40
C GLN A 207 5.33 5.80 -20.26
#